data_AF-A0A965HHA7-F1
#
_entry.id   AF-A0A965HHA7-F1
#
_cell.length_a   1.000
_cell.length_b   1.000
_cell.length_c   1.000
_cell.angle_alpha   90.00
_cell.angle_beta   90.00
_cell.angle_gamma   90.00
#
_symmetry.space_group_name_H-M   'P 1'
#
loop_
_entity.id
_entity.type
_entity.pdbx_description
1 polymer ?
#
loop_
_entity_poly.entity_id
_entity_poly.type
_entity_poly.pdbx_seq_one_letter_code
_entity_poly.pdbx_strand_id
1 'polypeptide(L)'
;MKFCKILACLAALLLLAAPSSHPAASPQDDYLQIYVMINEGDKLDNSGQKSQAREKYENALNKLEKLKNENPEWEPTIVKYRIKYLSDKLSNLKSAKDV
;
A
#
# COMPACT_ATOMS: atom_id res chain seq x y z
N MET A 1 50.96 4.05 20.88
CA MET A 1 49.96 3.05 21.37
C MET A 1 48.59 3.62 21.80
N LYS A 2 48.34 4.93 21.80
CA LYS A 2 47.01 5.50 22.14
C LYS A 2 46.24 6.06 20.92
N PHE A 3 46.93 6.73 19.98
CA PHE A 3 46.32 7.30 18.76
C PHE A 3 45.81 6.27 17.74
N CYS A 4 46.53 5.15 17.55
CA CYS A 4 46.15 4.11 16.58
C CYS A 4 44.90 3.33 17.01
N LYS A 5 44.67 3.20 18.33
CA LYS A 5 43.44 2.60 18.89
C LYS A 5 42.23 3.52 18.75
N ILE A 6 42.42 4.84 18.90
CA ILE A 6 41.35 5.84 18.72
C ILE A 6 40.92 5.93 17.25
N LEU A 7 41.88 5.87 16.31
CA LEU A 7 41.58 5.82 14.87
C LEU A 7 40.79 4.56 14.48
N ALA A 8 41.14 3.40 15.06
CA ALA A 8 40.44 2.14 14.81
C ALA A 8 39.00 2.14 15.38
N CYS A 9 38.76 2.79 16.53
CA CYS A 9 37.41 2.92 17.08
C CYS A 9 36.52 3.87 16.27
N LEU A 10 37.07 4.94 15.69
CA LEU A 10 36.31 5.85 14.82
C LEU A 10 35.91 5.20 13.49
N ALA A 11 36.78 4.36 12.91
CA ALA A 11 36.46 3.63 11.69
C ALA A 11 35.36 2.56 11.90
N ALA A 12 35.32 1.92 13.08
CA ALA A 12 34.28 0.95 13.41
C ALA A 12 32.91 1.59 13.66
N LEU A 13 32.85 2.85 14.13
CA LEU A 13 31.60 3.56 14.37
C LEU A 13 30.92 4.06 13.09
N LEU A 14 31.70 4.32 12.03
CA LEU A 14 31.20 4.78 10.73
C LEU A 14 30.54 3.68 9.88
N LEU A 15 30.82 2.40 10.16
CA LEU A 15 30.24 1.26 9.44
C LEU A 15 28.81 0.89 9.88
N LEU A 16 28.33 1.38 11.03
CA LEU A 16 26.95 1.15 11.51
C LEU A 16 25.95 2.20 11.02
N ALA A 17 26.40 3.25 10.32
CA ALA A 17 25.56 4.34 9.81
C ALA A 17 25.24 4.21 8.32
N ALA A 18 25.32 3.00 7.74
CA ALA A 18 24.85 2.79 6.37
C ALA A 18 23.33 3.02 6.34
N PRO A 19 22.84 4.03 5.59
CA PRO A 19 21.41 4.20 5.43
C PRO A 19 20.85 2.94 4.79
N SER A 20 19.89 2.31 5.48
CA SER A 20 19.08 1.25 4.90
C SER A 20 18.21 1.87 3.81
N SER A 21 18.78 1.98 2.61
CA SER A 21 18.05 2.27 1.39
C SER A 21 17.11 1.09 1.13
N HIS A 22 15.94 1.11 1.76
CA HIS A 22 14.83 0.32 1.27
C HIS A 22 14.52 0.88 -0.12
N PRO A 23 14.68 0.09 -1.20
CA PRO A 23 14.23 0.54 -2.51
C PRO A 23 12.76 0.94 -2.36
N ALA A 24 12.41 2.11 -2.91
CA ALA A 24 11.01 2.51 -2.99
C ALA A 24 10.23 1.36 -3.64
N ALA A 25 9.10 0.98 -3.04
CA ALA A 25 8.27 -0.10 -3.55
C ALA A 25 7.96 0.16 -5.03
N SER A 26 8.07 -0.87 -5.87
CA SER A 26 7.73 -0.71 -7.28
C SER A 26 6.22 -0.52 -7.44
N PRO A 27 5.73 0.08 -8.54
CA PRO A 27 4.29 0.16 -8.82
C PRO A 27 3.59 -1.21 -8.78
N GLN A 28 4.33 -2.27 -9.14
CA GLN A 28 3.87 -3.66 -9.05
C GLN A 28 3.69 -4.12 -7.60
N ASP A 29 4.61 -3.79 -6.70
CA ASP A 29 4.53 -4.14 -5.27
C ASP A 29 3.40 -3.38 -4.59
N ASP A 30 3.26 -2.09 -4.90
CA ASP A 30 2.16 -1.25 -4.43
C ASP A 30 0.81 -1.84 -4.87
N TYR A 31 0.70 -2.23 -6.14
CA TYR A 31 -0.50 -2.88 -6.64
C TYR A 31 -0.78 -4.23 -5.96
N LEU A 32 0.25 -5.04 -5.69
CA LEU A 32 0.04 -6.32 -5.01
C LEU A 32 -0.53 -6.12 -3.60
N GLN A 33 -0.04 -5.12 -2.87
CA GLN A 33 -0.59 -4.77 -1.55
C GLN A 33 -2.04 -4.29 -1.65
N ILE A 34 -2.35 -3.46 -2.65
CA ILE A 34 -3.72 -3.02 -2.95
C ILE A 34 -4.60 -4.23 -3.25
N TYR A 35 -4.15 -5.16 -4.10
CA TYR A 35 -4.91 -6.34 -4.49
C TYR A 35 -5.27 -7.22 -3.29
N VAL A 36 -4.34 -7.43 -2.35
CA VAL A 36 -4.61 -8.14 -1.10
C VAL A 36 -5.69 -7.42 -0.29
N MET A 37 -5.62 -6.09 -0.17
CA MET A 37 -6.60 -5.30 0.55
C MET A 37 -8.01 -5.39 -0.08
N ILE A 38 -8.10 -5.40 -1.41
CA ILE A 38 -9.37 -5.60 -2.13
C ILE A 38 -9.96 -6.98 -1.77
N ASN A 39 -9.15 -8.03 -1.85
CA ASN A 39 -9.60 -9.39 -1.53
C ASN A 39 -10.04 -9.54 -0.07
N GLU A 40 -9.38 -8.85 0.86
CA GLU A 40 -9.83 -8.80 2.27
C GLU A 40 -11.18 -8.09 2.40
N GLY A 41 -11.36 -6.96 1.71
CA GLY A 41 -12.64 -6.26 1.64
C GLY A 41 -13.76 -7.16 1.11
N ASP A 42 -13.50 -7.92 0.04
CA ASP A 42 -14.44 -8.86 -0.56
C ASP A 42 -14.83 -9.99 0.42
N LYS A 43 -13.86 -10.54 1.15
CA LYS A 43 -14.12 -11.56 2.19
C LYS A 43 -14.98 -11.00 3.34
N LEU A 44 -14.70 -9.78 3.78
CA LEU A 44 -15.47 -9.12 4.84
C LEU A 44 -16.90 -8.82 4.37
N ASP A 45 -17.06 -8.34 3.13
CA ASP A 45 -18.36 -8.06 2.52
C ASP A 45 -19.21 -9.33 2.45
N ASN A 46 -18.62 -10.42 1.94
CA ASN A 46 -19.28 -11.71 1.81
C ASN A 46 -19.65 -12.35 3.17
N SER A 47 -18.91 -12.04 4.24
CA SER A 47 -19.21 -12.50 5.61
C SER A 47 -20.15 -11.57 6.38
N GLY A 48 -20.69 -10.53 5.74
CA GLY A 48 -21.61 -9.58 6.37
C GLY A 48 -20.94 -8.51 7.23
N GLN A 49 -19.60 -8.49 7.31
CA GLN A 49 -18.82 -7.49 8.04
C GLN A 49 -18.71 -6.18 7.24
N LYS A 50 -19.86 -5.55 6.95
CA LYS A 50 -19.98 -4.43 5.99
C LYS A 50 -19.16 -3.20 6.36
N SER A 51 -19.01 -2.89 7.65
CA SER A 51 -18.21 -1.74 8.10
C SER A 51 -16.73 -1.94 7.82
N GLN A 52 -16.19 -3.14 8.13
CA GLN A 52 -14.77 -3.45 7.88
C GLN A 52 -14.50 -3.61 6.38
N ALA A 53 -15.46 -4.15 5.62
CA ALA A 53 -15.37 -4.21 4.16
C ALA A 53 -15.25 -2.80 3.55
N ARG A 54 -16.10 -1.87 4.00
CA ARG A 54 -16.05 -0.46 3.59
C ARG A 54 -14.67 0.15 3.85
N GLU A 55 -14.14 -0.01 5.06
CA GLU A 55 -12.81 0.52 5.42
C GLU A 55 -11.71 -0.03 4.49
N LYS A 56 -11.73 -1.33 4.20
CA LYS A 56 -10.76 -1.95 3.26
C LYS A 56 -10.91 -1.38 1.85
N TYR A 57 -12.13 -1.23 1.35
CA TYR A 57 -12.37 -0.69 0.02
C TYR A 57 -11.98 0.79 -0.10
N GLU A 58 -12.27 1.62 0.92
CA GLU A 58 -11.88 3.04 0.94
C GLU A 58 -10.35 3.18 0.94
N ASN A 59 -9.66 2.39 1.77
CA ASN A 59 -8.19 2.38 1.80
C ASN A 59 -7.57 1.91 0.48
N ALA A 60 -8.14 0.87 -0.14
CA ALA A 60 -7.67 0.37 -1.44
C ALA A 60 -7.89 1.39 -2.55
N LEU A 61 -9.03 2.09 -2.55
CA LEU A 61 -9.35 3.12 -3.52
C LEU A 61 -8.37 4.29 -3.42
N ASN A 62 -8.12 4.79 -2.20
CA ASN A 62 -7.16 5.87 -1.97
C ASN A 62 -5.75 5.51 -2.46
N LYS A 63 -5.31 4.26 -2.22
CA LYS A 63 -4.01 3.78 -2.69
C LYS A 63 -3.95 3.60 -4.21
N LEU A 64 -5.03 3.14 -4.85
CA LEU A 64 -5.12 3.06 -6.32
C LEU A 64 -5.08 4.43 -6.98
N GLU A 65 -5.78 5.41 -6.43
CA GLU A 65 -5.75 6.79 -6.93
C GLU A 65 -4.34 7.36 -6.82
N LYS A 66 -3.64 7.10 -5.72
CA LYS A 66 -2.23 7.46 -5.57
C LYS A 66 -1.34 6.77 -6.62
N LEU A 67 -1.48 5.45 -6.78
CA LEU A 67 -0.73 4.67 -7.78
C LEU A 67 -0.95 5.21 -9.19
N LYS A 68 -2.20 5.54 -9.56
CA LYS A 68 -2.56 6.14 -10.84
C LYS A 68 -1.88 7.49 -11.07
N ASN A 69 -1.83 8.33 -10.03
CA ASN A 69 -1.29 9.69 -10.14
C ASN A 69 0.25 9.70 -10.20
N GLU A 70 0.89 8.81 -9.44
CA GLU A 70 2.36 8.70 -9.41
C GLU A 70 2.91 7.89 -10.58
N ASN A 71 2.13 6.94 -11.12
CA ASN A 71 2.55 6.02 -12.18
C ASN A 71 1.47 5.87 -13.28
N PRO A 72 1.14 6.94 -14.02
CA PRO A 72 0.00 6.96 -14.94
C PRO A 72 0.10 5.97 -16.12
N GLU A 73 1.32 5.63 -16.54
CA GLU A 73 1.58 4.68 -17.64
C GLU A 73 1.62 3.22 -17.18
N TRP A 74 1.64 2.97 -15.86
CA TRP A 74 1.72 1.62 -15.32
C TRP A 74 0.34 0.97 -15.32
N GLU A 75 0.16 -0.04 -16.17
CA GLU A 75 -1.05 -0.88 -16.26
C GLU A 75 -2.38 -0.08 -16.16
N PRO A 76 -2.56 0.99 -16.95
CA PRO A 76 -3.64 1.96 -16.74
C PRO A 76 -5.03 1.33 -16.85
N THR A 77 -5.18 0.29 -17.68
CA THR A 77 -6.42 -0.46 -17.84
C THR A 77 -6.81 -1.17 -16.54
N ILE A 78 -5.85 -1.83 -15.89
CA ILE A 78 -6.07 -2.58 -14.65
C ILE A 78 -6.41 -1.62 -13.51
N VAL A 79 -5.67 -0.52 -13.40
CA VAL A 79 -5.89 0.51 -12.36
C VAL A 79 -7.29 1.12 -12.49
N LYS A 80 -7.68 1.56 -13.70
CA LYS A 80 -9.03 2.10 -13.96
C LYS A 80 -10.12 1.09 -13.65
N TYR A 81 -9.95 -0.16 -14.04
CA TYR A 81 -10.89 -1.23 -13.73
C TYR A 81 -11.09 -1.40 -12.22
N ARG A 82 -9.99 -1.46 -11.45
CA ARG A 82 -10.06 -1.64 -9.98
C ARG A 82 -10.65 -0.43 -9.26
N ILE A 83 -10.38 0.79 -9.73
CA ILE A 83 -11.03 2.00 -9.21
C ILE A 83 -12.55 1.94 -9.41
N LYS A 84 -13.00 1.55 -10.62
CA LYS A 84 -14.43 1.38 -10.89
C LYS A 84 -15.05 0.31 -9.99
N TYR A 85 -14.40 -0.85 -9.89
CA TYR A 85 -14.85 -1.95 -9.04
C TYR A 85 -15.08 -1.50 -7.58
N LEU A 86 -14.11 -0.79 -7.00
CA LEU A 86 -14.22 -0.31 -5.62
C LEU A 86 -15.28 0.78 -5.45
N SER A 87 -15.42 1.66 -6.43
CA SER A 87 -16.49 2.67 -6.44
C SER A 87 -17.87 2.00 -6.44
N ASP A 88 -18.07 0.98 -7.27
CA ASP A 88 -19.32 0.22 -7.33
C ASP A 88 -19.58 -0.50 -5.99
N LYS A 89 -18.57 -1.17 -5.43
CA LYS A 89 -18.66 -1.84 -4.11
C LYS A 89 -19.07 -0.87 -3.01
N LEU A 90 -18.41 0.29 -2.92
CA LEU A 90 -18.72 1.30 -1.91
C LEU A 90 -20.11 1.91 -2.08
N SER A 91 -20.56 2.10 -3.32
CA SER A 91 -21.93 2.53 -3.61
C SER A 91 -22.96 1.52 -3.09
N ASN A 92 -22.75 0.23 -3.38
CA ASN A 92 -23.63 -0.84 -2.92
C ASN A 92 -23.66 -0.98 -1.39
N LEU A 93 -22.54 -0.70 -0.70
CA LEU A 93 -22.50 -0.68 0.76
C LEU A 93 -23.16 0.56 1.38
N LYS A 94 -23.37 1.64 0.62
CA LYS A 94 -24.15 2.80 1.08
C LYS A 94 -25.64 2.48 1.03
N SER A 95 -26.14 1.95 -0.09
CA SER A 95 -27.56 1.59 -0.22
C SER A 95 -28.02 0.51 0.77
N ALA A 96 -27.13 -0.40 1.18
CA ALA A 96 -27.44 -1.40 2.21
C ALA A 96 -27.60 -0.83 3.63
N LYS A 97 -27.20 0.43 3.88
CA LYS A 97 -27.34 1.07 5.21
C LYS A 97 -28.67 1.82 5.37
N ASP A 98 -29.41 1.98 4.28
CA ASP A 98 -30.64 2.78 4.18
C ASP A 98 -31.92 1.90 4.12
N VAL A 99 -31.82 0.61 4.49
CA VAL A 99 -32.94 -0.35 4.57
C VAL A 99 -33.01 -0.98 5.95
#